data_AF-A0A520YI94-F1
#
_entry.id   AF-A0A520YI94-F1
#
_cell.length_a   1.000
_cell.length_b   1.000
_cell.length_c   1.000
_cell.angle_alpha   90.00
_cell.angle_beta   90.00
_cell.angle_gamma   90.00
#
_symmetry.space_group_name_H-M   'P 1'
#
loop_
_entity.id
_entity.type
_entity.pdbx_description
1 polymer ?
#
loop_
_entity_poly.entity_id
_entity_poly.type
_entity_poly.pdbx_seq_one_letter_code
_entity_poly.pdbx_strand_id
1 'polypeptide(L)'
;MSCALQVRADDRVIGEDMGVVEDAFRDAMHSSALFNNRLFYFERARDGSFLDPAMHSVDTLFMTSNHDVPTLAAWWSGEDLRLKASLGLLEQTEQDALSCALQVRADDRVKVLEWLASNDLLPAGWRGDYLQIQEKPYDFSLCAALHQACARSSSRLLSLQLEDAQLMTEPLNIPGTYREYPNWRRKQANNIDAIFADSHIRQMFAAINEERIQ
;
A
#
# COMPACT_ATOMS: atom_id res chain seq x y z
N MET A 1 18.15 10.67 -28.88
CA MET A 1 17.55 11.82 -28.17
C MET A 1 17.82 11.62 -26.68
N SER A 2 18.75 12.37 -26.10
CA SER A 2 18.89 12.37 -24.63
C SER A 2 17.83 13.29 -24.05
N CYS A 3 16.87 12.74 -23.32
CA CYS A 3 16.07 13.54 -22.41
C CYS A 3 16.99 13.96 -21.25
N ALA A 4 17.75 15.04 -21.45
CA ALA A 4 18.55 15.63 -20.39
C ALA A 4 17.62 16.48 -19.53
N LEU A 5 16.88 15.81 -18.65
CA LEU A 5 16.23 16.44 -17.52
C LEU A 5 17.35 17.18 -16.75
N GLN A 6 17.23 18.50 -16.57
CA GLN A 6 18.19 19.28 -15.77
C GLN A 6 18.02 18.92 -14.30
N VAL A 7 18.63 17.79 -13.92
CA VAL A 7 18.69 17.23 -12.58
C VAL A 7 20.07 17.61 -12.06
N ARG A 8 20.13 18.33 -10.93
CA ARG A 8 21.41 18.58 -10.27
C ARG A 8 21.93 17.25 -9.72
N ALA A 9 23.24 17.12 -9.51
CA ALA A 9 23.85 15.85 -9.13
C ALA A 9 23.28 15.21 -7.83
N ASP A 10 22.58 15.98 -6.99
CA ASP A 10 21.97 15.52 -5.74
C ASP A 10 20.45 15.28 -5.83
N ASP A 11 19.82 15.61 -6.97
CA ASP A 11 18.38 15.43 -7.17
C ASP A 11 18.09 13.95 -7.50
N ARG A 12 17.20 13.32 -6.73
CA ARG A 12 16.72 11.97 -7.02
C ARG A 12 15.48 12.06 -7.90
N VAL A 13 15.47 11.33 -9.01
CA VAL A 13 14.31 11.22 -9.90
C VAL A 13 13.66 9.86 -9.70
N ILE A 14 12.35 9.89 -9.47
CA ILE A 14 11.52 8.69 -9.30
C ILE A 14 10.64 8.58 -10.55
N GLY A 15 10.88 7.54 -11.34
CA GLY A 15 10.02 7.17 -12.46
C GLY A 15 8.89 6.29 -11.96
N GLU A 16 7.66 6.68 -12.24
CA GLU A 16 6.51 5.82 -11.95
C GLU A 16 6.41 4.73 -13.03
N ASP A 17 6.58 3.46 -12.65
CA ASP A 17 6.53 2.29 -13.53
C ASP A 17 5.47 1.25 -13.12
N MET A 18 4.34 1.74 -12.58
CA MET A 18 3.20 0.90 -12.23
C MET A 18 2.35 0.53 -13.45
N GLY A 19 1.79 -0.69 -13.42
CA GLY A 19 0.95 -1.22 -14.50
C GLY A 19 1.72 -2.05 -15.53
N VAL A 20 1.17 -2.15 -16.74
CA VAL A 20 1.74 -2.93 -17.83
C VAL A 20 2.87 -2.13 -18.48
N VAL A 21 4.09 -2.40 -18.02
CA VAL A 21 5.32 -1.75 -18.50
C VAL A 21 6.22 -2.83 -19.09
N GLU A 22 6.68 -2.63 -20.32
CA GLU A 22 7.58 -3.55 -21.02
C GLU A 22 8.92 -3.71 -20.29
N ASP A 23 9.46 -4.93 -20.28
CA ASP A 23 10.73 -5.25 -19.60
C ASP A 23 11.88 -4.35 -20.06
N ALA A 24 11.95 -4.07 -21.37
CA ALA A 24 12.96 -3.19 -21.96
C ALA A 24 12.93 -1.76 -21.38
N PHE A 25 11.75 -1.26 -20.99
CA PHE A 25 11.63 0.04 -20.35
C PHE A 25 12.10 -0.01 -18.89
N ARG A 26 11.79 -1.09 -18.17
CA ARG A 26 12.29 -1.30 -16.79
C ARG A 26 13.82 -1.38 -16.77
N ASP A 27 14.42 -2.10 -17.71
CA ASP A 27 15.88 -2.21 -17.86
C ASP A 27 16.52 -0.85 -18.20
N ALA A 28 15.86 -0.06 -19.05
CA ALA A 28 16.32 1.30 -19.38
C ALA A 28 16.25 2.23 -18.16
N MET A 29 15.22 2.13 -17.32
CA MET A 29 15.11 2.91 -16.08
C MET A 29 16.21 2.53 -15.08
N HIS A 30 16.42 1.23 -14.87
CA HIS A 30 17.48 0.72 -13.99
C HIS A 30 18.87 1.18 -14.42
N SER A 31 19.16 1.21 -15.71
CA SER A 31 20.45 1.67 -16.24
C SER A 31 20.62 3.20 -16.21
N SER A 32 19.56 3.97 -15.93
CA SER A 32 19.55 5.44 -15.94
C SER A 32 19.60 6.07 -14.54
N ALA A 33 19.92 5.30 -13.49
CA ALA A 33 19.92 5.75 -12.09
C ALA A 33 18.59 6.37 -11.61
N LEU A 34 17.49 5.98 -12.27
CA LEU A 34 16.14 6.35 -11.85
C LEU A 34 15.67 5.40 -10.75
N PHE A 35 14.98 5.97 -9.76
CA PHE A 35 14.27 5.16 -8.78
C PHE A 35 12.97 4.65 -9.42
N ASN A 36 12.67 3.37 -9.24
CA ASN A 36 11.36 2.81 -9.59
C ASN A 36 10.38 3.00 -8.44
N ASN A 37 9.09 2.77 -8.66
CA ASN A 37 8.10 2.77 -7.58
C ASN A 37 7.42 1.40 -7.44
N ARG A 38 7.29 0.96 -6.19
CA ARG A 38 6.70 -0.32 -5.82
C ARG A 38 5.59 -0.07 -4.82
N LEU A 39 4.47 -0.76 -4.95
CA LEU A 39 3.29 -0.53 -4.13
C LEU A 39 2.87 -1.84 -3.48
N PHE A 40 2.83 -1.86 -2.14
CA PHE A 40 2.58 -3.05 -1.32
C PHE A 40 1.51 -4.01 -1.88
N TYR A 41 0.36 -3.50 -2.31
CA TYR A 41 -0.75 -4.30 -2.85
C TYR A 41 -0.34 -5.22 -4.02
N PHE A 42 0.62 -4.78 -4.83
CA PHE A 42 1.01 -5.43 -6.10
C PHE A 42 2.32 -6.21 -6.00
N GLU A 43 3.03 -6.14 -4.88
CA GLU A 43 4.29 -6.85 -4.67
C GLU A 43 4.02 -8.30 -4.30
N ARG A 44 3.74 -9.12 -5.32
CA ARG A 44 3.38 -10.53 -5.19
C ARG A 44 4.41 -11.46 -5.82
N ALA A 45 4.67 -12.58 -5.16
CA ALA A 45 5.41 -13.69 -5.73
C ALA A 45 4.53 -14.48 -6.73
N ARG A 46 5.13 -15.45 -7.43
CA ARG A 46 4.43 -16.25 -8.46
C ARG A 46 3.27 -17.09 -7.91
N ASP A 47 3.34 -17.48 -6.64
CA ASP A 47 2.27 -18.21 -5.94
C ASP A 47 1.19 -17.27 -5.36
N GLY A 48 1.33 -15.96 -5.58
CA GLY A 48 0.43 -14.92 -5.10
C GLY A 48 0.63 -14.53 -3.64
N SER A 49 1.63 -15.07 -2.94
CA SER A 49 2.07 -14.56 -1.63
C SER A 49 2.67 -13.16 -1.77
N PHE A 50 2.73 -12.40 -0.68
CA PHE A 50 3.41 -11.10 -0.69
C PHE A 50 4.92 -11.29 -0.71
N LEU A 51 5.63 -10.47 -1.50
CA LEU A 51 7.08 -10.50 -1.56
C LEU A 51 7.68 -10.12 -0.21
N ASP A 52 8.74 -10.83 0.19
CA ASP A 52 9.55 -10.44 1.33
C ASP A 52 10.08 -9.01 1.14
N PRO A 53 9.91 -8.10 2.12
CA PRO A 53 10.44 -6.74 2.04
C PRO A 53 11.90 -6.68 1.56
N ALA A 54 12.76 -7.59 2.03
CA ALA A 54 14.19 -7.63 1.72
C ALA A 54 14.50 -7.92 0.24
N MET A 55 13.51 -8.37 -0.54
CA MET A 55 13.67 -8.66 -1.97
C MET A 55 13.55 -7.42 -2.87
N HIS A 56 13.15 -6.27 -2.33
CA HIS A 56 13.02 -5.05 -3.11
C HIS A 56 14.38 -4.41 -3.40
N SER A 57 14.57 -3.87 -4.60
CA SER A 57 15.81 -3.20 -4.99
C SER A 57 16.06 -1.92 -4.19
N VAL A 58 17.33 -1.61 -3.93
CA VAL A 58 17.77 -0.39 -3.24
C VAL A 58 17.32 0.90 -3.96
N ASP A 59 17.26 0.89 -5.28
CA ASP A 59 16.87 2.06 -6.10
C ASP A 59 15.35 2.11 -6.33
N THR A 60 14.61 2.02 -5.23
CA THR A 60 13.14 1.96 -5.21
C THR A 60 12.55 2.93 -4.20
N LEU A 61 11.44 3.58 -4.59
CA LEU A 61 10.45 4.14 -3.68
C LEU A 61 9.40 3.05 -3.38
N PHE A 62 9.48 2.46 -2.19
CA PHE A 62 8.47 1.52 -1.75
C PHE A 62 7.34 2.26 -1.05
N MET A 63 6.10 2.01 -1.46
CA MET A 63 4.92 2.72 -0.99
C MET A 63 3.96 1.72 -0.35
N THR A 64 3.48 2.00 0.86
CA THR A 64 2.41 1.19 1.49
C THR A 64 1.08 1.40 0.78
N SER A 65 0.79 2.64 0.40
CA SER A 65 -0.36 3.06 -0.39
C SER A 65 0.00 4.32 -1.20
N ASN A 66 -0.90 4.70 -2.12
CA ASN A 66 -0.85 5.98 -2.83
C ASN A 66 -2.26 6.53 -3.01
N HIS A 67 -2.40 7.69 -3.67
CA HIS A 67 -3.67 8.40 -3.76
C HIS A 67 -4.73 7.75 -4.67
N ASP A 68 -4.33 6.80 -5.52
CA ASP A 68 -5.20 6.12 -6.50
C ASP A 68 -5.66 4.73 -6.05
N VAL A 69 -5.08 4.22 -4.96
CA VAL A 69 -5.46 2.94 -4.35
C VAL A 69 -6.25 3.19 -3.06
N PRO A 70 -7.06 2.21 -2.62
CA PRO A 70 -7.68 2.33 -1.31
C PRO A 70 -6.65 2.47 -0.20
N THR A 71 -7.02 3.17 0.87
CA THR A 71 -6.32 3.08 2.16
C THR A 71 -6.30 1.62 2.64
N LEU A 72 -5.33 1.25 3.48
CA LEU A 72 -5.22 -0.08 4.06
C LEU A 72 -6.47 -0.49 4.84
N ALA A 73 -7.09 0.44 5.58
CA ALA A 73 -8.32 0.17 6.31
C ALA A 73 -9.51 -0.15 5.38
N ALA A 74 -9.71 0.63 4.32
CA ALA A 74 -10.74 0.36 3.31
C ALA A 74 -10.49 -0.93 2.53
N TRP A 75 -9.22 -1.19 2.19
CA TRP A 75 -8.83 -2.44 1.54
C TRP A 75 -9.09 -3.64 2.46
N TRP A 76 -8.75 -3.53 3.74
CA TRP A 76 -9.00 -4.60 4.70
C TRP A 76 -10.49 -4.87 4.88
N SER A 77 -11.32 -3.83 4.99
CA SER A 77 -12.76 -4.00 5.16
C SER A 77 -13.46 -4.45 3.87
N GLY A 78 -12.90 -4.16 2.69
CA GLY A 78 -13.54 -4.35 1.38
C GLY A 78 -14.51 -3.22 1.01
N GLU A 79 -14.46 -2.09 1.72
CA GLU A 79 -15.28 -0.91 1.42
C GLU A 79 -14.94 -0.30 0.07
N ASP A 80 -13.68 -0.39 -0.36
CA ASP A 80 -13.23 0.05 -1.68
C ASP A 80 -13.94 -0.70 -2.82
N LEU A 81 -14.12 -2.02 -2.67
CA LEU A 81 -14.81 -2.86 -3.65
C LEU A 81 -16.31 -2.56 -3.67
N ARG A 82 -16.92 -2.39 -2.50
CA ARG A 82 -18.33 -2.02 -2.39
C ARG A 82 -18.60 -0.63 -2.96
N LEU A 83 -17.69 0.31 -2.77
CA LEU A 83 -17.76 1.64 -3.37
C LEU A 83 -17.59 1.57 -4.89
N LYS A 84 -16.60 0.82 -5.40
CA LYS A 84 -16.47 0.59 -6.84
C LYS A 84 -17.73 -0.04 -7.44
N ALA A 85 -18.35 -1.00 -6.75
CA ALA A 85 -19.60 -1.62 -7.17
C ALA A 85 -20.75 -0.60 -7.24
N SER A 86 -20.90 0.25 -6.23
CA SER A 86 -21.97 1.26 -6.20
C SER A 86 -21.81 2.34 -7.27
N LEU A 87 -20.58 2.57 -7.73
CA LEU A 87 -20.25 3.47 -8.83
C LEU A 87 -20.26 2.79 -10.22
N GLY A 88 -20.57 1.49 -10.29
CA GLY A 88 -20.61 0.74 -11.55
C GLY A 88 -19.23 0.47 -12.17
N LEU A 89 -18.17 0.45 -11.36
CA LEU A 89 -16.77 0.31 -11.79
C LEU A 89 -16.24 -1.12 -11.74
N LEU A 90 -17.02 -2.08 -11.24
CA LEU A 90 -16.67 -3.50 -11.34
C LEU A 90 -17.02 -4.05 -12.72
N GLU A 91 -16.31 -5.09 -13.17
CA GLU A 91 -16.54 -5.70 -14.47
C GLU A 91 -17.99 -6.21 -14.59
N GLN A 92 -18.72 -5.64 -15.55
CA GLN A 92 -20.16 -5.92 -15.72
C GLN A 92 -20.44 -7.28 -16.37
N THR A 93 -19.40 -7.96 -16.86
CA THR A 93 -19.50 -9.27 -17.50
C THR A 93 -19.61 -10.42 -16.49
N GLU A 94 -19.28 -10.18 -15.22
CA GLU A 94 -19.38 -11.18 -14.17
C GLU A 94 -20.70 -11.02 -13.40
N GLN A 95 -21.58 -12.02 -13.52
CA GLN A 95 -22.67 -12.19 -12.57
C GLN A 95 -22.03 -12.38 -11.18
N ASP A 96 -22.29 -11.47 -10.24
CA ASP A 96 -21.70 -11.43 -8.89
C ASP A 96 -20.24 -10.96 -8.76
N ALA A 97 -19.77 -10.09 -9.67
CA ALA A 97 -18.42 -9.47 -9.64
C ALA A 97 -17.95 -9.02 -8.25
N LEU A 98 -18.84 -8.40 -7.45
CA LEU A 98 -18.52 -7.95 -6.10
C LEU A 98 -18.21 -9.13 -5.15
N SER A 99 -19.00 -10.19 -5.20
CA SER A 99 -18.80 -11.37 -4.36
C SER A 99 -17.48 -12.07 -4.70
N CYS A 100 -17.19 -12.21 -5.99
CA CYS A 100 -15.91 -12.73 -6.48
C CYS A 100 -14.74 -11.89 -5.97
N ALA A 101 -14.80 -10.56 -6.14
CA ALA A 101 -13.74 -9.65 -5.69
C ALA A 101 -13.54 -9.68 -4.16
N LEU A 102 -14.63 -9.79 -3.38
CA LEU A 102 -14.55 -9.93 -1.93
C LEU A 102 -13.96 -11.27 -1.50
N GLN A 103 -14.20 -12.35 -2.24
CA GLN A 103 -13.57 -13.65 -1.96
C GLN A 103 -12.07 -13.59 -2.22
N VAL A 104 -11.63 -13.02 -3.34
CA VAL A 104 -10.20 -12.79 -3.61
C VAL A 104 -9.57 -11.92 -2.50
N ARG A 105 -10.28 -10.89 -2.03
CA ARG A 105 -9.82 -10.05 -0.92
C ARG A 105 -9.66 -10.85 0.38
N ALA A 106 -10.57 -11.76 0.70
CA ALA A 106 -10.48 -12.60 1.89
C ALA A 106 -9.22 -13.48 1.85
N ASP A 107 -8.94 -14.10 0.71
CA ASP A 107 -7.73 -14.91 0.51
C ASP A 107 -6.46 -14.05 0.63
N ASP A 108 -6.48 -12.82 0.10
CA ASP A 108 -5.38 -11.87 0.24
C ASP A 108 -5.14 -11.43 1.69
N ARG A 109 -6.18 -11.23 2.49
CA ARG A 109 -6.03 -10.87 3.91
C ARG A 109 -5.35 -11.99 4.70
N VAL A 110 -5.66 -13.25 4.41
CA VAL A 110 -4.93 -14.40 4.98
C VAL A 110 -3.44 -14.32 4.64
N LYS A 111 -3.10 -14.06 3.38
CA LYS A 111 -1.72 -13.94 2.94
C LYS A 111 -0.97 -12.77 3.58
N VAL A 112 -1.65 -11.66 3.89
CA VAL A 112 -1.05 -10.55 4.67
C VAL A 112 -0.69 -11.03 6.08
N LEU A 113 -1.58 -11.79 6.74
CA LEU A 113 -1.32 -12.32 8.08
C LEU A 113 -0.17 -13.34 8.07
N GLU A 114 -0.11 -14.22 7.08
CA GLU A 114 1.00 -15.15 6.87
C GLU A 114 2.32 -14.42 6.64
N TRP A 115 2.31 -13.38 5.80
CA TRP A 115 3.48 -12.57 5.51
C TRP A 115 3.98 -11.79 6.74
N LEU A 116 3.07 -11.24 7.55
CA LEU A 116 3.44 -10.62 8.83
C LEU A 116 4.00 -11.64 9.81
N ALA A 117 3.47 -12.87 9.82
CA ALA A 117 3.98 -13.94 10.66
C ALA A 117 5.37 -14.39 10.23
N SER A 118 5.63 -14.52 8.93
CA SER A 118 6.96 -14.89 8.41
C SER A 118 8.01 -13.81 8.64
N ASN A 119 7.58 -12.57 8.86
CA ASN A 119 8.42 -11.45 9.26
C ASN A 119 8.48 -11.26 10.78
N ASP A 120 7.98 -12.18 11.60
CA ASP A 120 7.97 -12.04 13.07
C ASP A 120 7.29 -10.75 13.59
N LEU A 121 6.36 -10.18 12.81
CA LEU A 121 5.68 -8.92 13.11
C LEU A 121 4.17 -9.08 13.34
N LEU A 122 3.63 -10.31 13.24
CA LEU A 122 2.21 -10.55 13.49
C LEU A 122 1.84 -10.21 14.95
N PRO A 123 0.93 -9.24 15.18
CA PRO A 123 0.55 -8.85 16.54
C PRO A 123 -0.19 -9.98 17.26
N ALA A 124 -0.08 -10.03 18.59
CA ALA A 124 -0.66 -11.09 19.39
C ALA A 124 -2.18 -11.25 19.21
N GLY A 125 -2.91 -10.14 19.04
CA GLY A 125 -4.36 -10.13 18.81
C GLY A 125 -4.79 -10.60 17.41
N TRP A 126 -3.84 -10.90 16.53
CA TRP A 126 -4.03 -11.37 15.16
C TRP A 126 -3.48 -12.80 14.94
N ARG A 127 -3.08 -13.49 16.02
CA ARG A 127 -2.66 -14.90 15.98
C ARG A 127 -3.87 -15.82 16.12
N GLY A 128 -3.88 -16.93 15.40
CA GLY A 128 -4.92 -17.94 15.47
C GLY A 128 -5.23 -18.53 14.10
N ASP A 129 -6.47 -19.02 13.93
CA ASP A 129 -6.97 -19.43 12.62
C ASP A 129 -7.16 -18.19 11.73
N TYR A 130 -6.32 -18.07 10.70
CA TYR A 130 -6.32 -16.91 9.83
C TYR A 130 -7.62 -16.75 9.04
N LEU A 131 -8.33 -17.83 8.72
CA LEU A 131 -9.62 -17.75 8.02
C LEU A 131 -10.69 -17.05 8.86
N GLN A 132 -10.62 -17.19 10.18
CA GLN A 132 -11.54 -16.54 11.11
C GLN A 132 -11.06 -15.14 11.50
N ILE A 133 -9.76 -15.00 11.80
CA ILE A 133 -9.24 -13.73 12.33
C ILE A 133 -9.20 -12.63 11.29
N GLN A 134 -9.12 -12.97 10.00
CA GLN A 134 -9.13 -11.99 8.90
C GLN A 134 -10.46 -11.22 8.79
N GLU A 135 -11.54 -11.70 9.43
CA GLU A 135 -12.82 -10.98 9.55
C GLU A 135 -12.83 -9.92 10.67
N LYS A 136 -11.80 -9.89 11.52
CA LYS A 136 -11.68 -8.87 12.57
C LYS A 136 -11.51 -7.48 11.93
N PRO A 137 -12.12 -6.42 12.52
CA PRO A 137 -11.89 -5.05 12.08
C PRO A 137 -10.41 -4.67 12.09
N TYR A 138 -9.99 -3.93 11.06
CA TYR A 138 -8.62 -3.39 10.97
C TYR A 138 -8.35 -2.46 12.16
N ASP A 139 -7.20 -2.63 12.81
CA ASP A 139 -6.83 -1.85 13.99
C ASP A 139 -5.39 -1.32 13.92
N PHE A 140 -5.03 -0.44 14.86
CA PHE A 140 -3.71 0.17 14.91
C PHE A 140 -2.57 -0.84 15.04
N SER A 141 -2.80 -1.99 15.67
CA SER A 141 -1.75 -3.00 15.85
C SER A 141 -1.39 -3.66 14.51
N LEU A 142 -2.39 -3.96 13.68
CA LEU A 142 -2.17 -4.50 12.35
C LEU A 142 -1.61 -3.45 11.39
N CYS A 143 -2.09 -2.20 11.49
CA CYS A 143 -1.56 -1.07 10.72
C CYS A 143 -0.07 -0.84 11.00
N ALA A 144 0.32 -0.79 12.27
CA ALA A 144 1.70 -0.61 12.67
C ALA A 144 2.59 -1.77 12.19
N ALA A 145 2.13 -3.01 12.37
CA ALA A 145 2.87 -4.19 11.91
C ALA A 145 3.11 -4.20 10.39
N LEU A 146 2.11 -3.82 9.59
CA LEU A 146 2.23 -3.75 8.14
C LEU A 146 3.24 -2.69 7.71
N HIS A 147 3.15 -1.47 8.27
CA HIS A 147 4.13 -0.43 7.96
C HIS A 147 5.53 -0.79 8.44
N GLN A 148 5.67 -1.42 9.60
CA GLN A 148 6.95 -1.89 10.13
C GLN A 148 7.55 -2.98 9.23
N ALA A 149 6.74 -3.92 8.74
CA ALA A 149 7.20 -4.94 7.80
C ALA A 149 7.65 -4.30 6.49
N CYS A 150 6.89 -3.35 5.94
CA CYS A 150 7.32 -2.60 4.76
C CYS A 150 8.61 -1.82 4.99
N ALA A 151 8.85 -1.33 6.22
CA ALA A 151 10.06 -0.60 6.56
C ALA A 151 11.33 -1.46 6.50
N ARG A 152 11.22 -2.78 6.67
CA ARG A 152 12.32 -3.74 6.47
C ARG A 152 12.75 -3.91 5.02
N SER A 153 12.08 -3.23 4.09
CA SER A 153 12.48 -3.26 2.68
C SER A 153 13.88 -2.71 2.48
N SER A 154 14.68 -3.35 1.63
CA SER A 154 16.00 -2.85 1.23
C SER A 154 15.92 -1.59 0.35
N SER A 155 14.72 -1.19 -0.09
CA SER A 155 14.46 0.07 -0.79
C SER A 155 15.02 1.26 -0.02
N ARG A 156 15.70 2.19 -0.68
CA ARG A 156 16.25 3.39 -0.03
C ARG A 156 15.19 4.40 0.41
N LEU A 157 14.02 4.40 -0.23
CA LEU A 157 12.92 5.28 0.11
C LEU A 157 11.68 4.46 0.49
N LEU A 158 11.02 4.87 1.57
CA LEU A 158 9.72 4.36 1.99
C LEU A 158 8.75 5.53 2.06
N SER A 159 7.56 5.37 1.49
CA SER A 159 6.46 6.33 1.58
C SER A 159 5.23 5.69 2.21
N LEU A 160 4.57 6.46 3.05
CA LEU A 160 3.35 6.10 3.76
C LEU A 160 2.36 7.27 3.67
N GLN A 161 1.07 6.96 3.71
CA GLN A 161 0.02 7.98 3.73
C GLN A 161 -0.46 8.26 5.16
N LEU A 162 -0.72 9.54 5.46
CA LEU A 162 -1.25 9.94 6.76
C LEU A 162 -2.66 9.41 7.00
N GLU A 163 -3.39 9.10 5.93
CA GLU A 163 -4.69 8.45 5.96
C GLU A 163 -4.62 7.06 6.58
N ASP A 164 -3.63 6.26 6.19
CA ASP A 164 -3.42 4.93 6.76
C ASP A 164 -3.03 5.03 8.23
N ALA A 165 -2.19 6.01 8.58
CA ALA A 165 -1.82 6.26 9.97
C ALA A 165 -3.02 6.64 10.85
N GLN A 166 -4.10 7.15 10.27
CA GLN A 166 -5.35 7.50 10.96
C GLN A 166 -6.45 6.44 10.79
N LEU A 167 -6.15 5.32 10.12
CA LEU A 167 -7.12 4.26 9.77
C LEU A 167 -8.35 4.79 8.99
N MET A 168 -8.16 5.84 8.19
CA MET A 168 -9.22 6.39 7.35
C MET A 168 -9.64 5.37 6.29
N THR A 169 -10.92 5.37 5.90
CA THR A 169 -11.42 4.47 4.84
C THR A 169 -11.85 5.20 3.57
N GLU A 170 -12.06 6.51 3.62
CA GLU A 170 -12.48 7.27 2.44
C GLU A 170 -11.31 7.55 1.48
N PRO A 171 -11.36 7.08 0.21
CA PRO A 171 -10.29 7.32 -0.75
C PRO A 171 -10.17 8.80 -1.11
N LEU A 172 -8.98 9.24 -1.51
CA LEU A 172 -8.79 10.60 -2.04
C LEU A 172 -9.31 10.71 -3.47
N ASN A 173 -9.00 9.70 -4.28
CA ASN A 173 -9.31 9.60 -5.68
C ASN A 173 -9.77 8.17 -6.00
N ILE A 174 -10.69 8.05 -6.95
CA ILE A 174 -11.10 6.76 -7.53
C ILE A 174 -10.86 6.86 -9.03
N PRO A 175 -9.80 6.21 -9.55
CA PRO A 175 -9.52 6.20 -10.97
C PRO A 175 -10.73 5.72 -11.79
N GLY A 176 -10.97 6.36 -12.93
CA GLY A 176 -12.12 6.06 -13.79
C GLY A 176 -13.41 6.79 -13.41
N THR A 177 -13.37 7.73 -12.46
CA THR A 177 -14.53 8.56 -12.08
C THR A 177 -14.28 10.05 -12.36
N TYR A 178 -15.36 10.79 -12.56
CA TYR A 178 -15.38 12.24 -12.67
C TYR A 178 -16.40 12.90 -11.74
N ARG A 179 -17.71 12.75 -12.02
CA ARG A 179 -18.79 13.38 -11.21
C ARG A 179 -19.40 12.44 -10.18
N GLU A 180 -19.09 11.16 -10.28
CA GLU A 180 -19.63 10.07 -9.49
C GLU A 180 -19.02 10.04 -8.07
N TYR A 181 -17.79 10.51 -7.92
CA TYR A 181 -17.09 10.64 -6.63
C TYR A 181 -16.44 12.03 -6.48
N PRO A 182 -16.44 12.64 -5.28
CA PRO A 182 -15.78 13.92 -5.02
C PRO A 182 -14.24 13.80 -4.95
N ASN A 183 -13.61 13.36 -6.04
CA ASN A 183 -12.16 13.22 -6.15
C ASN A 183 -11.43 14.51 -5.75
N TRP A 184 -10.30 14.38 -5.04
CA TRP A 184 -9.41 15.48 -4.63
C TRP A 184 -10.04 16.47 -3.64
N ARG A 185 -11.12 16.09 -2.96
CA ARG A 185 -11.84 16.98 -2.01
C ARG A 185 -11.82 16.48 -0.57
N ARG A 186 -11.51 15.20 -0.34
CA ARG A 186 -11.49 14.59 0.98
C ARG A 186 -10.34 15.16 1.81
N LYS A 187 -10.67 15.73 2.98
CA LYS A 187 -9.69 16.30 3.92
C LYS A 187 -9.14 15.21 4.85
N GLN A 188 -7.99 15.47 5.46
CA GLN A 188 -7.51 14.67 6.58
C GLN A 188 -8.53 14.69 7.73
N ALA A 189 -8.69 13.56 8.43
CA ALA A 189 -9.65 13.45 9.53
C ALA A 189 -9.29 14.39 10.70
N ASN A 190 -7.99 14.57 10.94
CA ASN A 190 -7.45 15.44 11.98
C ASN A 190 -6.50 16.50 11.41
N ASN A 191 -6.22 17.54 12.18
CA ASN A 191 -5.19 18.52 11.86
C ASN A 191 -3.78 17.97 12.17
N ILE A 192 -2.74 18.64 11.66
CA ILE A 192 -1.34 18.23 11.80
C ILE A 192 -0.96 18.04 13.29
N ASP A 193 -1.29 18.99 14.16
CA ASP A 193 -0.91 18.93 15.58
C ASP A 193 -1.53 17.71 16.28
N ALA A 194 -2.79 17.42 15.99
CA ALA A 194 -3.49 16.25 16.54
C ALA A 194 -2.92 14.93 16.00
N ILE A 195 -2.63 14.83 14.71
CA ILE A 195 -2.03 13.63 14.09
C ILE A 195 -0.69 13.31 14.77
N PHE A 196 0.18 14.30 14.91
CA PHE A 196 1.51 14.09 15.49
C PHE A 196 1.53 14.05 17.02
N ALA A 197 0.41 14.37 17.69
CA ALA A 197 0.23 14.17 19.12
C ALA A 197 -0.28 12.76 19.48
N ASP A 198 -0.91 12.04 18.55
CA ASP A 198 -1.46 10.72 18.78
C ASP A 198 -0.37 9.69 19.15
N SER A 199 -0.55 9.00 20.28
CA SER A 199 0.45 8.06 20.79
C SER A 199 0.63 6.82 19.92
N HIS A 200 -0.43 6.31 19.27
CA HIS A 200 -0.35 5.13 18.40
C HIS A 200 0.42 5.49 17.13
N ILE A 201 0.13 6.64 16.53
CA ILE A 201 0.84 7.12 15.32
C ILE A 201 2.32 7.34 15.62
N ARG A 202 2.64 7.98 16.75
CA ARG A 202 4.03 8.21 17.17
C ARG A 202 4.78 6.90 17.41
N GLN A 203 4.16 5.93 18.07
CA GLN A 203 4.76 4.61 18.30
C GLN A 203 5.01 3.88 16.97
N MET A 204 4.05 3.92 16.06
CA MET A 204 4.21 3.34 14.73
C MET A 204 5.36 4.02 13.95
N PHE A 205 5.43 5.34 13.92
CA PHE A 205 6.53 6.04 13.25
C PHE A 205 7.90 5.77 13.90
N ALA A 206 7.95 5.63 15.22
CA ALA A 206 9.17 5.22 15.91
C ALA A 206 9.60 3.81 15.49
N ALA A 207 8.69 2.84 15.48
CA ALA A 207 8.96 1.47 15.05
C ALA A 207 9.42 1.40 13.58
N ILE A 208 8.77 2.16 12.69
CA ILE A 208 9.22 2.29 11.29
C ILE A 208 10.66 2.82 11.25
N ASN A 209 10.93 3.90 11.99
CA ASN A 209 12.26 4.52 11.99
C ASN A 209 13.35 3.57 12.53
N GLU A 210 13.04 2.73 13.53
CA GLU A 210 13.95 1.71 14.05
C GLU A 210 14.32 0.65 13.01
N GLU A 211 13.40 0.26 12.14
CA GLU A 211 13.69 -0.68 11.03
C GLU A 211 14.49 -0.02 9.90
N ARG A 212 14.37 1.30 9.71
CA ARG A 212 15.01 2.04 8.60
C ARG A 212 16.44 2.49 8.87
N ILE A 213 16.86 2.50 10.14
CA ILE A 213 18.21 2.92 10.56
C ILE A 213 19.21 1.75 10.57
N GLN A 214 18.72 0.51 10.57
CA GLN A 214 19.54 -0.71 10.52
C GLN A 214 20.18 -0.91 9.14
#